data_AF-A0A522YDD5-F1
#
_entry.id   AF-A0A522YDD5-F1
#
_cell.length_a   1.000
_cell.length_b   1.000
_cell.length_c   1.000
_cell.angle_alpha   90.00
_cell.angle_beta   90.00
_cell.angle_gamma   90.00
#
_symmetry.space_group_name_H-M   'P 1'
#
loop_
_entity.id
_entity.type
_entity.pdbx_description
1 polymer ?
#
loop_
_entity_poly.entity_id
_entity_poly.type
_entity_poly.pdbx_seq_one_letter_code
_entity_poly.pdbx_strand_id
1 'polypeptide(L)' 'MAEYICPHCKNPIYDDDALLCLYCGESLGRKRGFLKYTPIKVLFAVIVLLVIVSFAFLVLR' A
#
# COMPACT_ATOMS: atom_id res chain seq x y z
N MET A 1 11.50 10.93 -14.94
CA MET A 1 12.45 9.94 -14.38
C MET A 1 13.09 10.60 -13.18
N ALA A 2 12.58 10.31 -11.98
CA ALA A 2 13.11 10.88 -10.77
C ALA A 2 14.37 10.09 -10.39
N GLU A 3 15.52 10.73 -10.36
CA GLU A 3 16.77 10.10 -9.95
C GLU A 3 16.80 10.09 -8.42
N TYR A 4 16.44 8.96 -7.82
CA TYR A 4 16.53 8.79 -6.38
C TYR A 4 17.95 8.35 -6.00
N ILE A 5 18.61 9.03 -5.06
CA ILE A 5 19.98 8.70 -4.66
C ILE A 5 19.94 7.78 -3.45
N CYS A 6 20.65 6.65 -3.49
CA CYS A 6 20.74 5.73 -2.37
C CYS A 6 21.37 6.41 -1.14
N PRO A 7 20.74 6.38 0.05
CA PRO A 7 21.30 7.00 1.25
C PRO A 7 22.57 6.28 1.77
N HIS A 8 22.78 5.02 1.38
CA HIS A 8 23.91 4.21 1.84
C HIS A 8 25.14 4.34 0.93
N CYS A 9 24.97 4.17 -0.38
CA CYS A 9 26.10 4.18 -1.33
C CYS A 9 26.17 5.42 -2.22
N LYS A 10 25.19 6.33 -2.15
CA LYS A 10 25.10 7.55 -2.97
C LYS A 10 25.03 7.31 -4.48
N ASN A 11 24.81 6.06 -4.91
CA ASN A 11 24.58 5.76 -6.31
C ASN A 11 23.15 6.15 -6.74
N PRO A 12 22.97 6.55 -8.01
CA PRO A 12 21.66 6.82 -8.57
C PRO A 12 20.85 5.52 -8.69
N ILE A 13 19.58 5.58 -8.31
CA ILE A 13 18.59 4.52 -8.46
C ILE A 13 17.61 4.99 -9.52
N TYR A 14 17.51 4.22 -10.60
CA TYR A 14 16.67 4.53 -11.74
C TYR A 14 15.24 3.99 -11.61
N ASP A 15 14.99 3.19 -10.58
CA ASP A 15 13.73 2.46 -10.39
C ASP A 15 13.11 2.86 -9.04
N ASP A 16 12.06 3.68 -9.11
CA ASP A 16 11.34 4.21 -7.94
C ASP A 16 10.68 3.08 -7.10
N ASP A 17 10.52 1.89 -7.67
CA ASP A 17 9.94 0.72 -7.02
C ASP A 17 10.99 -0.30 -6.51
N ALA A 18 12.27 -0.04 -6.67
CA ALA A 18 13.32 -0.94 -6.19
C ALA A 18 13.33 -1.00 -4.64
N LEU A 19 13.04 -2.19 -4.10
CA LEU A 19 13.09 -2.50 -2.66
C LEU A 19 14.54 -2.57 -2.13
N LEU A 20 15.50 -2.78 -3.03
CA LEU A 20 16.92 -2.91 -2.72
C LEU A 20 17.74 -2.09 -3.70
N CYS A 21 18.83 -1.51 -3.22
CA CYS A 21 19.79 -0.87 -4.10
C CYS A 21 20.61 -1.95 -4.81
N LEU A 22 20.56 -1.99 -6.14
CA LEU A 22 21.31 -2.94 -6.98
C LEU A 22 22.83 -2.83 -6.83
N TYR A 23 23.33 -1.68 -6.33
CA TYR A 23 24.75 -1.42 -6.20
C TYR A 23 25.33 -1.87 -4.86
N CYS A 24 24.67 -1.55 -3.74
CA CYS A 24 25.16 -1.93 -2.41
C CYS A 24 24.44 -3.15 -1.80
N GLY A 25 23.36 -3.64 -2.43
CA GLY A 25 22.55 -4.73 -1.91
C GLY A 25 21.75 -4.35 -0.66
N GLU A 26 21.75 -3.09 -0.25
CA GLU A 26 21.09 -2.63 0.96
C GLU A 26 19.61 -2.35 0.70
N SER A 27 18.75 -2.67 1.67
CA SER A 27 17.32 -2.43 1.58
C SER A 27 17.07 -0.92 1.57
N LEU A 28 16.54 -0.42 0.46
CA LEU A 28 16.08 0.95 0.37
C LEU A 28 14.76 0.98 1.14
N GLY A 29 14.83 1.38 2.41
CA GLY A 29 13.69 1.46 3.31
C GLY A 29 12.55 2.19 2.62
N ARG A 30 11.61 1.42 2.08
CA ARG A 30 10.51 1.92 1.27
C ARG A 30 9.79 2.95 2.12
N LYS A 31 9.93 4.24 1.82
CA LYS A 31 8.97 5.24 2.29
C LYS A 31 7.66 4.79 1.66
N ARG A 32 6.88 4.04 2.45
CA ARG A 32 5.55 3.54 2.14
C ARG A 32 4.87 4.61 1.32
N GLY A 33 4.68 4.31 0.03
CA GLY A 33 3.89 5.15 -0.86
C GLY A 33 2.62 5.49 -0.11
N PHE A 34 2.47 6.78 0.19
CA PHE A 34 1.37 7.39 0.91
C PHE A 34 0.09 7.39 0.06
N LEU A 35 -0.03 6.47 -0.89
CA LEU A 35 -1.18 6.30 -1.76
C LEU A 35 -2.18 5.39 -1.05
N LYS A 36 -2.95 6.04 -0.19
CA LYS A 36 -4.42 5.86 -0.14
C LYS A 36 -4.88 4.41 -0.04
N TYR A 37 -4.29 3.65 0.89
CA TYR A 37 -4.97 2.50 1.46
C TYR A 37 -6.18 3.07 2.21
N THR A 38 -7.34 3.19 1.55
CA THR A 38 -8.60 3.05 2.28
C THR A 38 -8.38 1.76 3.07
N PRO A 39 -8.29 1.83 4.40
CA PRO A 39 -7.78 0.69 5.15
C PRO A 39 -8.69 -0.46 4.77
N ILE A 40 -8.12 -1.59 4.33
CA ILE A 40 -8.90 -2.74 3.86
C ILE A 40 -9.98 -3.14 4.88
N LYS A 41 -9.73 -2.79 6.15
CA LYS A 41 -10.66 -2.82 7.29
C LYS A 41 -11.97 -2.04 7.06
N VAL A 42 -11.92 -0.82 6.52
CA VAL A 42 -13.10 0.00 6.20
C VAL A 42 -13.87 -0.59 5.02
N LEU A 43 -13.18 -1.04 3.97
CA LEU A 43 -13.83 -1.74 2.85
C LEU A 43 -14.59 -2.99 3.35
N PHE A 44 -13.92 -3.79 4.18
CA PHE A 44 -14.50 -4.99 4.77
C PHE A 44 -15.70 -4.66 5.68
N ALA A 45 -15.59 -3.62 6.51
CA ALA A 45 -16.68 -3.17 7.38
C ALA A 45 -17.91 -2.73 6.58
N VAL A 46 -17.73 -1.99 5.48
CA VAL A 46 -18.83 -1.57 4.61
C VAL A 46 -19.53 -2.77 3.98
N ILE A 47 -18.77 -3.75 3.47
CA ILE A 47 -19.32 -4.96 2.86
C ILE A 47 -20.13 -5.76 3.89
N VAL A 48 -19.57 -5.99 5.09
CA VAL A 48 -20.25 -6.72 6.16
C VAL A 48 -21.55 -6.01 6.58
N LEU A 49 -21.51 -4.69 6.73
CA LEU A 49 -22.69 -3.91 7.10
C LEU A 49 -23.79 -4.02 6.03
N LEU A 50 -23.43 -3.96 4.75
CA LEU A 50 -24.36 -4.12 3.63
C LEU A 50 -25.06 -5.49 3.65
N VAL A 51 -24.30 -6.55 3.94
CA VAL A 51 -24.82 -7.93 4.05
C VAL A 51 -25.76 -8.09 5.25
N ILE A 52 -25.44 -7.48 6.40
CA ILE A 52 -26.29 -7.54 7.59
C ILE A 52 -27.61 -6.82 7.34
N VAL A 53 -27.56 -5.64 6.72
CA VAL A 53 -28.76 -4.84 6.42
C VAL A 53 -29.68 -5.58 5.44
N SER A 54 -29.12 -6.20 4.40
CA SER A 54 -29.92 -6.98 3.44
C SER A 54 -30.56 -8.21 4.09
N PHE A 55 -29.85 -8.91 4.97
CA PHE A 55 -30.41 -10.02 5.75
C PHE A 55 -31.54 -9.57 6.69
N ALA A 56 -31.33 -8.48 7.43
CA ALA A 56 -32.33 -7.94 8.33
C ALA A 56 -33.62 -7.55 7.57
N PHE A 57 -33.47 -6.95 6.39
CA PHE A 57 -34.60 -6.56 5.54
C PHE A 57 -35.40 -7.76 5.02
N LEU A 58 -34.75 -8.88 4.74
CA LEU A 58 -35.42 -10.13 4.33
C LEU A 58 -36.18 -10.78 5.48
N VAL A 59 -35.67 -10.69 6.71
CA VAL A 59 -36.30 -11.31 7.89
C VAL A 59 -37.46 -10.47 8.44
N LEU A 60 -37.39 -9.15 8.32
CA LEU A 60 -38.42 -8.21 8.76
C LEU A 60 -39.60 -8.08 7.78
N ARG A 61 -39.46 -8.63 6.57
CA ARG A 61 -40.50 -8.64 5.54
C ARG A 61 -41.29 -9.94 5.59
#